data_AF-A0A661CRM0-F1
#
_entry.id   AF-A0A661CRM0-F1
#
_cell.length_a   1.000
_cell.length_b   1.000
_cell.length_c   1.000
_cell.angle_alpha   90.00
_cell.angle_beta   90.00
_cell.angle_gamma   90.00
#
_symmetry.space_group_name_H-M   'P 1'
#
loop_
_entity.id
_entity.type
_entity.pdbx_description
1 polymer ?
#
loop_
_entity_poly.entity_id
_entity_poly.type
_entity_poly.pdbx_seq_one_letter_code
_entity_poly.pdbx_strand_id
1 'polypeptide(L)'
;AKRTDAATQYLLLEFTTDPTLLQDSEGLIVAYNKRASIIDQHVKKINTKGQDQALYAWASSGASNVGTSGTGRATSSPSATGLRKALAKDDVIAAINLLNQQDVPAENRKIIVPSDMYGDILGIDEFVRADAFGTSNIPTGLVGRVFGLDVFMRSRTTVFTDTTIKAEGATGLAADNQGAVVWHPDFVRRAKGANKVYINQGVAEYYGDIMSVMARFGALRARNDNKGVVTIVETASP
;
A
#
# COMPACT_ATOMS: atom_id res chain seq x y z
N ALA A 1 6.47 37.25 6.76
CA ALA A 1 6.02 36.50 5.56
C ALA A 1 4.57 36.07 5.78
N LYS A 2 3.67 36.31 4.81
CA LYS A 2 2.27 35.87 4.88
C LYS A 2 2.20 34.39 4.48
N ARG A 3 1.52 33.56 5.27
CA ARG A 3 1.24 32.16 4.91
C ARG A 3 0.29 32.18 3.70
N THR A 4 0.76 31.71 2.56
CA THR A 4 -0.08 31.51 1.38
C THR A 4 -0.66 30.10 1.46
N ASP A 5 -1.91 29.98 1.89
CA ASP A 5 -2.61 28.70 1.95
C ASP A 5 -3.28 28.43 0.60
N ALA A 6 -2.89 27.34 -0.06
CA ALA A 6 -3.60 26.82 -1.24
C ALA A 6 -4.61 25.76 -0.77
N ALA A 7 -5.88 25.92 -1.17
CA ALA A 7 -6.92 24.96 -0.82
C ALA A 7 -6.66 23.62 -1.53
N THR A 8 -6.45 22.56 -0.74
CA THR A 8 -6.30 21.20 -1.27
C THR A 8 -7.65 20.49 -1.24
N GLN A 9 -8.17 20.12 -2.41
CA GLN A 9 -9.40 19.35 -2.56
C GLN A 9 -9.05 17.91 -2.95
N TYR A 10 -9.78 16.94 -2.42
CA TYR A 10 -9.66 15.55 -2.83
C TYR A 10 -11.03 15.00 -3.19
N LEU A 11 -11.09 14.29 -4.32
CA LEU A 11 -12.30 13.58 -4.74
C LEU A 11 -12.50 12.36 -3.85
N LEU A 12 -13.72 12.17 -3.36
CA LEU A 12 -14.12 10.93 -2.71
C LEU A 12 -14.57 9.97 -3.81
N LEU A 13 -13.79 8.92 -4.02
CA LEU A 13 -14.16 7.84 -4.92
C LEU A 13 -15.14 6.90 -4.23
N GLU A 14 -16.08 6.38 -5.01
CA GLU A 14 -17.06 5.41 -4.55
C GLU A 14 -16.57 4.00 -4.88
N PHE A 15 -16.45 3.17 -3.84
CA PHE A 15 -16.08 1.77 -3.96
C PHE A 15 -17.29 0.91 -3.62
N THR A 16 -17.59 -0.02 -4.51
CA THR A 16 -18.65 -1.02 -4.35
C THR A 16 -18.06 -2.43 -4.45
N THR A 17 -18.71 -3.39 -3.82
CA THR A 17 -18.42 -4.81 -4.04
C THR A 17 -19.45 -5.44 -4.97
N ASP A 18 -18.99 -6.39 -5.78
CA ASP A 18 -19.87 -7.19 -6.61
C ASP A 18 -20.87 -7.95 -5.73
N PRO A 19 -22.16 -7.99 -6.09
CA PRO A 19 -23.17 -8.64 -5.29
C PRO A 19 -22.90 -10.14 -5.18
N THR A 20 -23.00 -10.69 -3.97
CA THR A 20 -22.90 -12.13 -3.73
C THR A 20 -24.26 -12.69 -3.39
N LEU A 21 -24.65 -13.74 -4.12
CA LEU A 21 -25.84 -14.54 -3.84
C LEU A 21 -25.54 -15.56 -2.74
N LEU A 22 -26.44 -15.67 -1.77
CA LEU A 22 -26.54 -16.78 -0.83
C LEU A 22 -27.86 -17.49 -1.08
N GLN A 23 -27.81 -18.69 -1.66
CA GLN A 23 -29.01 -19.51 -1.87
C GLN A 23 -29.52 -20.08 -0.54
N ASP A 24 -30.84 -20.19 -0.40
CA ASP A 24 -31.48 -20.68 0.84
C ASP A 24 -31.08 -22.14 1.15
N SER A 25 -30.90 -22.97 0.12
CA SER A 25 -30.43 -24.35 0.25
C SER A 25 -29.03 -24.43 0.88
N GLU A 26 -28.12 -23.54 0.49
CA GLU A 26 -26.77 -23.47 1.04
C GLU A 26 -26.75 -22.90 2.46
N GLY A 27 -27.65 -21.97 2.78
CA GLY A 27 -27.80 -21.46 4.14
C GLY A 27 -28.26 -22.53 5.13
N LEU A 28 -29.12 -23.46 4.69
CA LEU A 28 -29.70 -24.52 5.52
C LEU A 28 -28.72 -25.66 5.82
N ILE A 29 -27.82 -25.99 4.88
CA ILE A 29 -26.91 -27.13 4.97
C ILE A 29 -25.68 -26.82 5.86
N VAL A 30 -25.34 -25.55 6.01
CA VAL A 30 -24.06 -25.12 6.62
C VAL A 30 -24.21 -24.83 8.11
N ALA A 31 -23.28 -25.33 8.92
CA ALA A 31 -23.32 -25.22 10.39
C ALA A 31 -22.88 -23.85 10.95
N TYR A 32 -22.33 -22.95 10.12
CA TYR A 32 -21.89 -21.60 10.51
C TYR A 32 -22.73 -20.52 9.83
N ASN A 33 -22.73 -19.31 10.41
CA ASN A 33 -23.46 -18.18 9.84
C ASN A 33 -22.78 -17.66 8.55
N LYS A 34 -23.12 -18.28 7.42
CA LYS A 34 -22.58 -17.95 6.10
C LYS A 34 -22.87 -16.51 5.69
N ARG A 35 -24.01 -15.95 6.11
CA ARG A 35 -24.39 -14.54 5.88
C ARG A 35 -23.39 -13.58 6.53
N ALA A 36 -23.06 -13.80 7.80
CA ALA A 36 -22.07 -12.98 8.51
C ALA A 36 -20.66 -13.09 7.90
N SER A 37 -20.26 -14.30 7.49
CA SER A 37 -18.98 -14.53 6.82
C SER A 37 -18.86 -13.79 5.48
N ILE A 38 -19.93 -13.77 4.68
CA ILE A 38 -19.95 -13.06 3.39
C ILE A 38 -19.83 -11.55 3.61
N ILE A 39 -20.56 -11.00 4.58
CA ILE A 39 -20.48 -9.56 4.91
C ILE A 39 -19.06 -9.20 5.37
N ASP A 40 -18.43 -10.02 6.21
CA ASP A 40 -17.05 -9.79 6.66
C ASP A 40 -16.05 -9.80 5.49
N GLN A 41 -16.20 -10.73 4.53
CA GLN A 41 -15.39 -10.75 3.31
C GLN A 41 -15.55 -9.48 2.49
N HIS A 42 -16.77 -8.98 2.31
CA HIS A 42 -17.03 -7.72 1.59
C HIS A 42 -16.40 -6.52 2.29
N VAL A 43 -16.55 -6.43 3.62
CA VAL A 43 -15.95 -5.36 4.42
C VAL A 43 -14.42 -5.38 4.32
N LYS A 44 -13.81 -6.56 4.41
CA LYS A 44 -12.35 -6.74 4.23
C LYS A 44 -11.91 -6.33 2.83
N LYS A 45 -12.61 -6.75 1.78
CA LYS A 45 -12.29 -6.39 0.38
C LYS A 45 -12.32 -4.87 0.16
N ILE A 46 -13.33 -4.18 0.68
CA ILE A 46 -13.42 -2.71 0.62
C ILE A 46 -12.28 -2.04 1.38
N ASN A 47 -11.96 -2.54 2.58
CA ASN A 47 -10.88 -1.97 3.37
C ASN A 47 -9.53 -2.12 2.67
N THR A 48 -9.26 -3.29 2.09
CA THR A 48 -8.06 -3.53 1.30
C THR A 48 -8.01 -2.60 0.09
N LYS A 49 -9.10 -2.49 -0.68
CA LYS A 49 -9.16 -1.57 -1.82
C LYS A 49 -8.96 -0.10 -1.46
N GLY A 50 -9.57 0.35 -0.37
CA GLY A 50 -9.33 1.70 0.15
C GLY A 50 -7.86 1.92 0.53
N GLN A 51 -7.18 0.92 1.09
CA GLN A 51 -5.75 1.00 1.39
C GLN A 51 -4.88 1.02 0.13
N ASP A 52 -5.22 0.25 -0.92
CA ASP A 52 -4.56 0.31 -2.23
C ASP A 52 -4.62 1.74 -2.76
N GLN A 53 -5.83 2.30 -2.88
CA GLN A 53 -6.03 3.65 -3.40
C GLN A 53 -5.34 4.70 -2.51
N ALA A 54 -5.31 4.50 -1.19
CA ALA A 54 -4.57 5.37 -0.28
C ALA A 54 -3.11 5.46 -0.68
N LEU A 55 -2.51 4.29 -0.92
CA LEU A 55 -1.10 4.19 -1.26
C LEU A 55 -0.78 4.85 -2.60
N TYR A 56 -1.61 4.63 -3.62
CA TYR A 56 -1.47 5.30 -4.92
C TYR A 56 -1.62 6.82 -4.82
N ALA A 57 -2.56 7.31 -4.02
CA ALA A 57 -2.74 8.74 -3.80
C ALA A 57 -1.62 9.37 -2.94
N TRP A 58 -0.98 8.57 -2.09
CA TRP A 58 0.13 9.03 -1.27
C TRP A 58 1.47 8.95 -1.98
N ALA A 59 1.67 8.06 -2.95
CA ALA A 59 2.92 7.91 -3.68
C ALA A 59 3.32 9.19 -4.43
N SER A 60 4.64 9.45 -4.50
CA SER A 60 5.21 10.61 -5.21
C SER A 60 5.66 10.24 -6.60
N SER A 61 5.55 11.21 -7.50
CA SER A 61 6.22 11.20 -8.77
C SER A 61 7.23 12.35 -8.82
N GLY A 62 8.29 12.18 -9.62
CA GLY A 62 9.30 13.22 -9.85
C GLY A 62 10.40 13.28 -8.78
N ALA A 63 10.75 14.49 -8.31
CA ALA A 63 11.95 14.76 -7.50
C ALA A 63 11.98 14.12 -6.10
N SER A 64 10.90 13.46 -5.68
CA SER A 64 10.83 12.70 -4.42
C SER A 64 10.92 11.19 -4.63
N ASN A 65 11.38 10.76 -5.82
CA ASN A 65 11.65 9.37 -6.13
C ASN A 65 13.13 9.05 -5.90
N VAL A 66 13.39 7.95 -5.20
CA VAL A 66 14.72 7.35 -5.05
C VAL A 66 14.73 6.05 -5.84
N GLY A 67 15.65 5.90 -6.79
CA GLY A 67 15.81 4.66 -7.54
C GLY A 67 16.58 3.62 -6.73
N THR A 68 16.20 2.35 -6.80
CA THR A 68 16.95 1.26 -6.15
C THR A 68 18.31 1.03 -6.82
N SER A 69 19.37 0.88 -6.03
CA SER A 69 20.76 0.75 -6.50
C SER A 69 21.36 -0.65 -6.35
N GLY A 70 20.65 -1.60 -5.74
CA GLY A 70 21.16 -2.95 -5.44
C GLY A 70 21.33 -3.88 -6.64
N THR A 71 21.65 -5.14 -6.34
CA THR A 71 21.91 -6.20 -7.33
C THR A 71 20.64 -6.62 -8.08
N GLY A 72 20.77 -7.08 -9.32
CA GLY A 72 19.62 -7.55 -10.11
C GLY A 72 18.90 -8.74 -9.48
N ARG A 73 17.58 -8.64 -9.35
CA ARG A 73 16.65 -9.62 -8.81
C ARG A 73 15.46 -9.79 -9.76
N ALA A 74 14.90 -10.98 -9.86
CA ALA A 74 13.64 -11.20 -10.59
C ALA A 74 12.48 -10.43 -9.94
N THR A 75 11.56 -9.93 -10.75
CA THR A 75 10.34 -9.24 -10.28
C THR A 75 9.24 -10.23 -9.90
N SER A 76 8.51 -10.01 -8.79
CA SER A 76 7.25 -10.73 -8.54
C SER A 76 6.01 -10.11 -9.19
N SER A 77 6.13 -8.93 -9.82
CA SER A 77 4.98 -8.32 -10.48
C SER A 77 4.50 -9.25 -11.61
N PRO A 78 3.23 -9.69 -11.63
CA PRO A 78 2.74 -10.73 -12.55
C PRO A 78 2.92 -10.44 -14.04
N SER A 79 3.17 -9.18 -14.41
CA SER A 79 3.30 -8.72 -15.79
C SER A 79 4.65 -8.08 -16.11
N ALA A 80 5.52 -7.91 -15.11
CA ALA A 80 6.86 -7.38 -15.35
C ALA A 80 7.79 -8.52 -15.79
N THR A 81 8.64 -8.24 -16.78
CA THR A 81 9.66 -9.18 -17.25
C THR A 81 11.03 -8.52 -17.11
N GLY A 82 12.03 -9.28 -16.65
CA GLY A 82 13.41 -8.83 -16.50
C GLY A 82 13.91 -8.75 -15.05
N LEU A 83 15.16 -8.30 -14.90
CA LEU A 83 15.80 -8.07 -13.61
C LEU A 83 15.55 -6.64 -13.13
N ARG A 84 15.24 -6.49 -11.84
CA ARG A 84 15.14 -5.20 -11.14
C ARG A 84 16.19 -5.14 -10.07
N LYS A 85 16.74 -3.96 -9.83
CA LYS A 85 17.71 -3.77 -8.76
C LYS A 85 17.00 -3.97 -7.41
N ALA A 86 17.55 -4.85 -6.59
CA ALA A 86 17.14 -5.06 -5.22
C ALA A 86 17.27 -3.75 -4.43
N LEU A 87 16.43 -3.60 -3.41
CA LEU A 87 16.50 -2.48 -2.49
C LEU A 87 17.75 -2.61 -1.62
N ALA A 88 18.64 -1.63 -1.72
CA ALA A 88 19.87 -1.57 -0.93
C ALA A 88 19.70 -0.66 0.29
N LYS A 89 20.60 -0.83 1.28
CA LYS A 89 20.69 0.06 2.44
C LYS A 89 20.81 1.53 2.04
N ASP A 90 21.63 1.81 1.02
CA ASP A 90 21.90 3.17 0.55
C ASP A 90 20.64 3.85 0.03
N ASP A 91 19.70 3.10 -0.54
CA ASP A 91 18.43 3.63 -1.03
C ASP A 91 17.51 4.08 0.12
N VAL A 92 17.51 3.32 1.22
CA VAL A 92 16.76 3.67 2.44
C VAL A 92 17.38 4.90 3.11
N ILE A 93 18.70 4.99 3.16
CA ILE A 93 19.41 6.16 3.69
C ILE A 93 19.16 7.39 2.81
N ALA A 94 19.18 7.24 1.49
CA ALA A 94 18.85 8.32 0.56
C ALA A 94 17.42 8.83 0.78
N ALA A 95 16.46 7.94 1.00
CA ALA A 95 15.10 8.32 1.33
C ALA A 95 14.99 9.08 2.67
N ILE A 96 15.73 8.65 3.70
CA ILE A 96 15.80 9.33 5.00
C ILE A 96 16.45 10.71 4.86
N ASN A 97 17.53 10.82 4.10
CA ASN A 97 18.23 12.08 3.84
C ASN A 97 17.33 13.07 3.12
N LEU A 98 16.55 12.61 2.14
CA LEU A 98 15.60 13.46 1.44
C LEU A 98 14.49 13.95 2.38
N LEU A 99 13.97 13.10 3.27
CA LEU A 99 13.01 13.52 4.29
C LEU A 99 13.61 14.51 5.30
N ASN A 100 14.89 14.34 5.66
CA ASN A 100 15.61 15.27 6.53
C ASN A 100 15.82 16.63 5.85
N GLN A 101 16.19 16.65 4.56
CA GLN A 101 16.30 17.89 3.77
C GLN A 101 14.96 18.63 3.64
N GLN A 102 13.84 17.92 3.81
CA GLN A 102 12.50 18.49 3.79
C GLN A 102 11.99 18.94 5.16
N ASP A 103 12.84 18.91 6.20
CA ASP A 103 12.51 19.24 7.60
C ASP A 103 11.32 18.44 8.14
N VAL A 104 11.22 17.16 7.74
CA VAL A 104 10.20 16.25 8.26
C VAL A 104 10.65 15.71 9.61
N PRO A 105 9.79 15.64 10.65
CA PRO A 105 10.15 15.03 11.93
C PRO A 105 10.73 13.62 11.75
N ALA A 106 11.77 13.30 12.52
CA ALA A 106 12.43 11.98 12.46
C ALA A 106 11.61 10.88 13.13
N GLU A 107 10.74 11.24 14.08
CA GLU A 107 9.90 10.32 14.82
C GLU A 107 8.75 9.77 13.96
N ASN A 108 8.28 8.55 14.26
CA ASN A 108 7.07 7.95 13.69
C ASN A 108 7.00 7.89 12.15
N ARG A 109 8.15 7.91 11.48
CA ARG A 109 8.23 7.67 10.04
C ARG A 109 7.91 6.20 9.73
N LYS A 110 7.16 5.98 8.66
CA LYS A 110 6.68 4.65 8.25
C LYS A 110 7.11 4.38 6.84
N ILE A 111 7.42 3.12 6.56
CA ILE A 111 7.67 2.63 5.21
C ILE A 111 6.74 1.46 4.93
N ILE A 112 6.16 1.43 3.75
CA ILE A 112 5.39 0.29 3.25
C ILE A 112 6.04 -0.25 2.00
N VAL A 113 6.23 -1.56 2.00
CA VAL A 113 7.13 -2.27 1.09
C VAL A 113 6.38 -3.46 0.47
N PRO A 114 6.58 -3.74 -0.83
CA PRO A 114 6.09 -4.98 -1.44
C PRO A 114 6.82 -6.21 -0.87
N SER A 115 6.25 -7.40 -1.05
CA SER A 115 6.82 -8.65 -0.51
C SER A 115 8.28 -8.88 -0.91
N ASP A 116 8.65 -8.51 -2.14
CA ASP A 116 10.00 -8.79 -2.63
C ASP A 116 11.02 -7.88 -1.98
N MET A 117 10.78 -6.56 -2.02
CA MET A 117 11.65 -5.58 -1.35
C MET A 117 11.71 -5.84 0.16
N TYR A 118 10.67 -6.43 0.75
CA TYR A 118 10.72 -6.88 2.15
C TYR A 118 11.74 -8.01 2.34
N GLY A 119 11.82 -8.96 1.40
CA GLY A 119 12.88 -9.95 1.33
C GLY A 119 14.28 -9.35 1.18
N ASP A 120 14.44 -8.27 0.39
CA ASP A 120 15.74 -7.58 0.27
C ASP A 120 16.14 -6.93 1.60
N ILE A 121 15.19 -6.30 2.30
CA ILE A 121 15.44 -5.71 3.61
C ILE A 121 15.89 -6.79 4.60
N LEU A 122 15.31 -7.99 4.55
CA LEU A 122 15.75 -9.12 5.37
C LEU A 122 17.15 -9.62 4.99
N GLY A 123 17.56 -9.48 3.72
CA GLY A 123 18.84 -9.94 3.20
C GLY A 123 20.02 -8.98 3.39
N ILE A 124 19.81 -7.77 3.91
CA ILE A 124 20.89 -6.82 4.17
C ILE A 124 21.62 -7.23 5.47
N ASP A 125 22.91 -7.57 5.35
CA ASP A 125 23.76 -8.11 6.41
C ASP A 125 23.77 -7.28 7.70
N GLU A 126 23.69 -5.95 7.64
CA GLU A 126 23.64 -5.09 8.83
C GLU A 126 22.32 -5.16 9.60
N PHE A 127 21.22 -5.58 8.98
CA PHE A 127 19.96 -5.87 9.69
C PHE A 127 19.95 -7.28 10.28
N VAL A 128 20.63 -8.23 9.65
CA VAL A 128 20.85 -9.58 10.23
C VAL A 128 21.81 -9.51 11.42
N ARG A 129 22.80 -8.61 11.38
CA ARG A 129 23.70 -8.32 12.51
C ARG A 129 23.04 -7.54 13.66
N ALA A 130 21.75 -7.18 13.58
CA ALA A 130 20.98 -6.67 14.71
C ALA A 130 20.85 -7.70 15.86
N ASP A 131 21.24 -8.96 15.63
CA ASP A 131 21.46 -9.96 16.68
C ASP A 131 22.56 -9.53 17.70
N ALA A 132 23.39 -8.53 17.38
CA ALA A 132 24.37 -7.95 18.31
C ALA A 132 23.79 -6.90 19.29
N PHE A 133 22.55 -6.42 19.09
CA PHE A 133 21.93 -5.36 19.91
C PHE A 133 20.74 -5.82 20.78
N GLY A 134 20.56 -7.14 20.94
CA GLY A 134 19.85 -7.70 22.11
C GLY A 134 18.32 -7.63 22.12
N THR A 135 17.66 -7.39 20.98
CA THR A 135 16.20 -7.60 20.84
C THR A 135 15.90 -8.33 19.53
N SER A 136 16.05 -9.64 19.58
CA SER A 136 15.75 -10.53 18.46
C SER A 136 14.23 -10.53 18.19
N ASN A 137 13.80 -9.84 17.12
CA ASN A 137 12.47 -10.02 16.52
C ASN A 137 12.48 -11.08 15.41
N ILE A 138 13.54 -11.91 15.38
CA ILE A 138 13.73 -13.01 14.43
C ILE A 138 12.57 -14.03 14.45
N PRO A 139 11.88 -14.36 15.58
CA PRO A 139 10.85 -15.40 15.54
C PRO A 139 9.54 -14.96 14.86
N THR A 140 9.26 -13.66 14.69
CA THR A 140 7.99 -13.18 14.10
C THR A 140 8.08 -12.81 12.63
N GLY A 141 9.29 -12.81 12.03
CA GLY A 141 9.50 -12.38 10.64
C GLY A 141 9.06 -10.94 10.37
N LEU A 142 8.81 -10.14 11.43
CA LEU A 142 8.43 -8.74 11.38
C LEU A 142 9.69 -7.88 11.58
N VAL A 143 10.10 -7.19 10.53
CA VAL A 143 11.14 -6.17 10.59
C VAL A 143 10.59 -5.00 11.43
N GLY A 144 10.86 -5.02 12.72
CA GLY A 144 10.19 -4.15 13.70
C GLY A 144 10.48 -2.67 13.48
N ARG A 145 11.75 -2.33 13.19
CA ARG A 145 12.16 -0.96 12.87
C ARG A 145 13.49 -0.96 12.13
N VAL A 146 13.54 -0.31 10.97
CA VAL A 146 14.76 -0.16 10.16
C VAL A 146 15.15 1.31 10.13
N PHE A 147 16.32 1.67 10.66
CA PHE A 147 16.81 3.05 10.69
C PHE A 147 15.78 4.09 11.21
N GLY A 148 14.99 3.71 12.22
CA GLY A 148 13.94 4.58 12.78
C GLY A 148 12.59 4.56 12.04
N LEU A 149 12.46 3.78 10.97
CA LEU A 149 11.24 3.58 10.18
C LEU A 149 10.49 2.33 10.64
N ASP A 150 9.19 2.43 10.87
CA ASP A 150 8.34 1.26 11.08
C ASP A 150 7.99 0.64 9.72
N VAL A 151 8.34 -0.63 9.50
CA VAL A 151 8.19 -1.32 8.21
C VAL A 151 6.87 -2.09 8.17
N PHE A 152 6.07 -1.81 7.14
CA PHE A 152 4.83 -2.52 6.84
C PHE A 152 4.97 -3.27 5.51
N MET A 153 4.54 -4.52 5.46
CA MET A 153 4.51 -5.30 4.23
C MET A 153 3.11 -5.31 3.63
N ARG A 154 3.01 -5.19 2.30
CA ARG A 154 1.76 -5.41 1.58
C ARG A 154 2.02 -6.16 0.27
N SER A 155 1.10 -7.06 -0.09
CA SER A 155 1.26 -7.89 -1.31
C SER A 155 1.19 -7.05 -2.59
N ARG A 156 0.45 -5.94 -2.60
CA ARG A 156 0.36 -5.02 -3.73
C ARG A 156 0.69 -3.61 -3.26
N THR A 157 1.65 -2.98 -3.93
CA THR A 157 2.03 -1.59 -3.74
C THR A 157 1.87 -0.78 -5.03
N THR A 158 2.37 0.45 -5.05
CA THR A 158 2.33 1.34 -6.21
C THR A 158 3.21 0.83 -7.34
N VAL A 159 2.66 0.86 -8.56
CA VAL A 159 3.38 0.53 -9.79
C VAL A 159 3.78 1.81 -10.51
N PHE A 160 5.03 1.85 -10.97
CA PHE A 160 5.62 2.96 -11.70
C PHE A 160 6.02 2.56 -13.12
N THR A 161 5.95 3.53 -14.04
CA THR A 161 6.69 3.50 -15.31
C THR A 161 7.83 4.50 -15.15
N ASP A 162 9.04 4.00 -14.95
CA ASP A 162 10.24 4.77 -14.60
C ASP A 162 10.05 5.66 -13.36
N THR A 163 9.62 6.91 -13.55
CA THR A 163 9.42 7.91 -12.49
C THR A 163 7.97 8.38 -12.32
N THR A 164 7.07 7.88 -13.17
CA THR A 164 5.65 8.25 -13.18
C THR A 164 4.79 7.15 -12.56
N ILE A 165 3.87 7.54 -11.67
CA ILE A 165 2.93 6.62 -11.03
C ILE A 165 1.88 6.21 -12.06
N LYS A 166 1.67 4.90 -12.25
CA LYS A 166 0.51 4.40 -12.99
C LYS A 166 -0.74 4.49 -12.11
N ALA A 167 -1.89 4.78 -12.72
CA ALA A 167 -3.17 4.73 -12.03
C ALA A 167 -3.46 3.32 -11.48
N GLU A 168 -4.17 3.23 -10.35
CA GLU A 168 -4.57 1.95 -9.78
C GLU A 168 -5.39 1.14 -10.80
N GLY A 169 -4.91 -0.06 -11.15
CA GLY A 169 -5.59 -0.95 -12.11
C GLY A 169 -5.20 -0.75 -13.58
N ALA A 170 -4.21 0.09 -13.88
CA ALA A 170 -3.64 0.18 -15.23
C ALA A 170 -3.04 -1.19 -15.66
N THR A 171 -3.12 -1.49 -16.96
CA THR A 171 -2.58 -2.72 -17.53
C THR A 171 -1.08 -2.84 -17.21
N GLY A 172 -0.71 -3.99 -16.66
CA GLY A 172 0.67 -4.32 -16.34
C GLY A 172 1.51 -4.41 -17.62
N LEU A 173 2.64 -3.73 -17.64
CA LEU A 173 3.62 -3.79 -18.72
C LEU A 173 4.92 -4.43 -18.22
N ALA A 174 5.68 -5.01 -19.16
CA ALA A 174 6.99 -5.59 -18.90
C ALA A 174 7.97 -4.63 -18.19
N ALA A 175 7.84 -3.33 -18.45
CA ALA A 175 8.68 -2.26 -17.89
C ALA A 175 8.21 -1.75 -16.52
N ASP A 176 7.24 -2.41 -15.89
CA ASP A 176 6.68 -1.94 -14.62
C ASP A 176 7.64 -2.16 -13.46
N ASN A 177 7.75 -1.14 -12.61
CA ASN A 177 8.61 -1.10 -11.44
C ASN A 177 7.73 -1.01 -10.19
N GLN A 178 7.99 -1.84 -9.18
CA GLN A 178 7.30 -1.71 -7.90
C GLN A 178 7.90 -0.56 -7.10
N GLY A 179 7.06 0.09 -6.29
CA GLY A 179 7.48 1.17 -5.40
C GLY A 179 7.18 0.85 -3.94
N ALA A 180 8.11 1.23 -3.07
CA ALA A 180 7.88 1.39 -1.63
C ALA A 180 7.61 2.87 -1.32
N VAL A 181 6.71 3.13 -0.37
CA VAL A 181 6.36 4.50 0.03
C VAL A 181 6.83 4.73 1.46
N VAL A 182 7.62 5.79 1.67
CA VAL A 182 8.06 6.28 2.97
C VAL A 182 7.31 7.57 3.29
N TRP A 183 6.64 7.64 4.43
CA TRP A 183 5.90 8.84 4.81
C TRP A 183 5.92 9.09 6.32
N HIS A 184 5.59 10.33 6.69
CA HIS A 184 5.24 10.69 8.06
C HIS A 184 3.72 10.83 8.18
N PRO A 185 3.07 10.31 9.24
CA PRO A 185 1.60 10.31 9.37
C PRO A 185 0.97 11.71 9.28
N ASP A 186 1.63 12.73 9.82
CA ASP A 186 1.11 14.12 9.79
C ASP A 186 1.12 14.77 8.40
N PHE A 187 1.86 14.20 7.44
CA PHE A 187 2.01 14.74 6.09
C PHE A 187 1.07 14.09 5.08
N VAL A 188 0.15 13.25 5.57
CA VAL A 188 -0.75 12.45 4.75
C VAL A 188 -2.18 12.60 5.25
N ARG A 189 -3.14 12.73 4.32
CA ARG A 189 -4.56 12.85 4.63
C ARG A 189 -5.35 11.71 4.02
N ARG A 190 -6.35 11.24 4.76
CA ARG A 190 -7.26 10.17 4.35
C ARG A 190 -8.64 10.43 4.92
N ALA A 191 -9.67 10.28 4.10
CA ALA A 191 -11.05 10.25 4.51
C ALA A 191 -11.66 8.92 4.09
N LYS A 192 -12.32 8.25 5.04
CA LYS A 192 -13.07 7.04 4.78
C LYS A 192 -14.48 7.21 5.34
N GLY A 193 -15.47 7.11 4.46
CA GLY A 193 -16.88 7.04 4.85
C GLY A 193 -17.20 5.70 5.50
N ALA A 194 -18.28 5.65 6.27
CA ALA A 194 -18.78 4.40 6.85
C ALA A 194 -19.12 3.40 5.73
N ASN A 195 -18.84 2.12 5.99
CA ASN A 195 -19.22 1.04 5.08
C ASN A 195 -20.73 0.84 5.19
N LYS A 196 -21.46 1.10 4.11
CA LYS A 196 -22.91 0.86 4.02
C LYS A 196 -23.15 -0.52 3.42
N VAL A 197 -23.83 -1.38 4.16
CA VAL A 197 -24.18 -2.74 3.72
C VAL A 197 -25.60 -2.72 3.12
N TYR A 198 -25.75 -3.32 1.95
CA TYR A 198 -27.02 -3.55 1.28
C TYR A 198 -27.35 -5.03 1.30
N ILE A 199 -28.58 -5.37 1.70
CA ILE A 199 -29.06 -6.75 1.76
C ILE A 199 -30.46 -6.76 1.15
N ASN A 200 -30.62 -7.48 0.04
CA ASN A 200 -31.92 -7.82 -0.52
C ASN A 200 -32.24 -9.25 -0.09
N GLN A 201 -33.24 -9.39 0.78
CA GLN A 201 -33.62 -10.69 1.34
C GLN A 201 -34.67 -11.36 0.46
N GLY A 202 -34.53 -12.67 0.23
CA GLY A 202 -35.54 -13.50 -0.44
C GLY A 202 -35.90 -13.05 -1.86
N VAL A 203 -34.89 -12.78 -2.70
CA VAL A 203 -35.13 -12.40 -4.10
C VAL A 203 -35.57 -13.64 -4.87
N ALA A 204 -36.83 -13.68 -5.29
CA ALA A 204 -37.45 -14.83 -5.94
C ALA A 204 -36.74 -15.27 -7.23
N GLU A 205 -36.14 -14.33 -7.98
CA GLU A 205 -35.36 -14.64 -9.20
C GLU A 205 -34.12 -15.50 -8.92
N TYR A 206 -33.57 -15.42 -7.70
CA TYR A 206 -32.32 -16.08 -7.33
C TYR A 206 -32.48 -17.09 -6.18
N TYR A 207 -33.69 -17.27 -5.65
CA TYR A 207 -34.01 -18.18 -4.55
C TYR A 207 -33.05 -18.04 -3.35
N GLY A 208 -32.81 -16.79 -2.94
CA GLY A 208 -31.89 -16.48 -1.85
C GLY A 208 -31.68 -14.99 -1.61
N ASP A 209 -30.69 -14.68 -0.77
CA ASP A 209 -30.32 -13.32 -0.39
C ASP A 209 -29.17 -12.78 -1.24
N ILE A 210 -29.25 -11.51 -1.62
CA ILE A 210 -28.17 -10.81 -2.32
C ILE A 210 -27.59 -9.75 -1.38
N MET A 211 -26.26 -9.76 -1.24
CA MET A 211 -25.53 -8.85 -0.37
C MET A 211 -24.44 -8.10 -1.12
N SER A 212 -24.31 -6.80 -0.85
CA SER A 212 -23.22 -5.95 -1.36
C SER A 212 -22.88 -4.86 -0.34
N VAL A 213 -21.71 -4.24 -0.48
CA VAL A 213 -21.24 -3.17 0.41
C VAL A 213 -20.71 -2.01 -0.42
N MET A 214 -20.91 -0.80 0.08
CA MET A 214 -20.45 0.44 -0.51
C MET A 214 -19.69 1.28 0.52
N ALA A 215 -18.58 1.88 0.11
CA ALA A 215 -17.87 2.88 0.91
C ALA A 215 -17.32 4.00 0.02
N ARG A 216 -17.22 5.20 0.59
CA ARG A 216 -16.53 6.32 -0.06
C ARG A 216 -15.16 6.49 0.55
N PHE A 217 -14.15 6.69 -0.29
CA PHE A 217 -12.79 6.83 0.16
C PHE A 217 -12.03 7.88 -0.67
N GLY A 218 -11.28 8.72 0.04
CA GLY A 218 -10.40 9.72 -0.55
C GLY A 218 -9.10 9.79 0.22
N ALA A 219 -8.00 10.01 -0.49
CA ALA A 219 -6.68 10.12 0.09
C ALA A 219 -5.88 11.17 -0.69
N LEU A 220 -5.05 11.93 0.00
CA LEU A 220 -4.24 12.98 -0.62
C LEU A 220 -3.08 13.38 0.31
N ARG A 221 -2.00 13.89 -0.28
CA ARG A 221 -0.81 14.42 0.41
C ARG A 221 -1.11 15.76 1.08
N ALA A 222 -0.64 15.98 2.30
CA ALA A 222 -1.03 17.18 3.05
C ALA A 222 -0.47 18.49 2.47
N ARG A 223 0.65 18.45 1.74
CA ARG A 223 1.31 19.61 1.13
C ARG A 223 1.36 19.50 -0.39
N ASN A 224 1.10 20.61 -1.09
CA ASN A 224 1.18 20.68 -2.55
C ASN A 224 2.62 20.55 -3.07
N ASP A 225 3.62 20.89 -2.24
CA ASP A 225 5.04 20.75 -2.58
C ASP A 225 5.54 19.30 -2.53
N ASN A 226 4.65 18.32 -2.29
CA ASN A 226 4.94 16.89 -2.16
C ASN A 226 5.95 16.51 -1.05
N LYS A 227 6.34 17.47 -0.20
CA LYS A 227 7.23 17.25 0.93
C LYS A 227 6.57 16.37 2.00
N GLY A 228 7.32 15.43 2.57
CA GLY A 228 6.86 14.52 3.62
C GLY A 228 6.47 13.12 3.14
N VAL A 229 6.53 12.87 1.83
CA VAL A 229 6.42 11.52 1.27
C VAL A 229 7.54 11.31 0.25
N VAL A 230 8.24 10.20 0.38
CA VAL A 230 9.31 9.76 -0.53
C VAL A 230 8.94 8.38 -1.05
N THR A 231 9.19 8.15 -2.33
CA THR A 231 8.90 6.88 -3.00
C THR A 231 10.19 6.25 -3.46
N ILE A 232 10.46 5.03 -3.01
CA ILE A 232 11.58 4.22 -3.50
C ILE A 232 11.04 3.39 -4.66
N VAL A 233 11.59 3.54 -5.86
CA VAL A 233 11.10 2.87 -7.07
C VAL A 233 12.16 1.90 -7.58
N GLU A 234 11.75 0.69 -7.92
CA GLU A 234 12.66 -0.27 -8.58
C GLU A 234 13.23 0.32 -9.86
N THR A 235 14.50 0.08 -10.09
CA THR A 235 15.16 0.46 -11.34
C THR A 235 15.48 -0.81 -12.13
N ALA A 236 15.26 -0.78 -13.44
CA ALA A 236 15.66 -1.89 -14.30
C ALA A 236 17.18 -2.13 -14.20
N SER A 237 17.58 -3.39 -14.07
CA SER A 237 18.96 -3.79 -14.32
C SER A 237 19.15 -3.98 -15.83
N PRO A 238 20.28 -3.54 -16.41
CA PRO A 238 20.67 -4.00 -17.74
C PRO A 238 20.90 -5.51 -17.75
#